data_AF-A0A540WIV8-F1
#
_entry.id   AF-A0A540WIV8-F1
#
_cell.length_a   1.000
_cell.length_b   1.000
_cell.length_c   1.000
_cell.angle_alpha   90.00
_cell.angle_beta   90.00
_cell.angle_gamma   90.00
#
_symmetry.space_group_name_H-M   'P 1'
#
loop_
_entity.id
_entity.type
_entity.pdbx_description
1 polymer ?
#
loop_
_entity_poly.entity_id
_entity_poly.type
_entity_poly.pdbx_seq_one_letter_code
_entity_poly.pdbx_strand_id
1 'polypeptide(L)'
;AAACLVEREGVEAFRFGAERVAALRDLKAATGLLASDWFGMPTQRLDVIAVTGTNGKTSTTWWLADALNLLAGAGLAPQGGCGLVGTLGVGVPPELEGTGLTTPDPVRLQRAFAGFVANGLGACAIEASSIGLAEHRLAGMRIRVAVFTNFTQDHLDY
;
A
#
# COMPACT_ATOMS: atom_id res chain seq x y z
N ALA A 1 14.39 -11.80 -13.44
CA ALA A 1 14.79 -10.65 -12.61
C ALA A 1 16.20 -10.21 -13.01
N ALA A 2 16.49 -8.90 -13.05
CA ALA A 2 17.82 -8.39 -13.40
C ALA A 2 18.80 -8.42 -12.23
N ALA A 3 18.30 -8.31 -10.99
CA ALA A 3 19.03 -8.46 -9.74
C ALA A 3 18.10 -9.02 -8.65
N CYS A 4 18.66 -9.46 -7.52
CA CYS A 4 17.91 -9.93 -6.35
C CYS A 4 18.49 -9.32 -5.07
N LEU A 5 17.60 -8.94 -4.15
CA LEU A 5 17.95 -8.51 -2.81
C LEU A 5 17.44 -9.55 -1.83
N VAL A 6 18.31 -10.05 -0.97
CA VAL A 6 18.00 -11.07 0.05
C VAL A 6 18.31 -10.54 1.45
N GLU A 7 17.68 -11.13 2.45
CA GLU A 7 18.03 -10.87 3.84
C GLU A 7 19.49 -11.27 4.08
N ARG A 8 20.21 -10.45 4.85
CA ARG A 8 21.62 -10.68 5.18
C ARG A 8 21.78 -11.74 6.24
N GLU A 9 20.86 -11.84 7.19
CA GLU A 9 20.88 -12.90 8.19
C GLU A 9 20.53 -14.26 7.56
N GLY A 10 21.33 -15.29 7.84
CA GLY A 10 21.13 -16.65 7.31
C GLY A 10 21.55 -16.84 5.84
N VAL A 11 22.06 -15.80 5.18
CA VAL A 11 22.41 -15.82 3.76
C VAL A 11 23.55 -16.82 3.46
N GLU A 12 24.46 -17.03 4.41
CA GLU A 12 25.60 -17.95 4.34
C GLU A 12 25.21 -19.42 4.21
N ALA A 13 23.99 -19.80 4.60
CA ALA A 13 23.46 -21.15 4.39
C ALA A 13 23.19 -21.45 2.91
N PHE A 14 23.17 -20.43 2.05
CA PHE A 14 22.85 -20.52 0.64
C PHE A 14 24.07 -20.22 -0.24
N ARG A 15 24.27 -21.01 -1.29
CA ARG A 15 25.29 -20.76 -2.31
C ARG A 15 24.67 -20.00 -3.48
N PHE A 16 24.66 -18.67 -3.40
CA PHE A 16 24.24 -17.85 -4.54
C PHE A 16 25.36 -17.80 -5.58
N GLY A 17 25.06 -18.27 -6.80
CA GLY A 17 25.89 -18.01 -7.95
C GLY A 17 25.66 -16.59 -8.45
N ALA A 18 26.73 -15.79 -8.50
CA ALA A 18 26.88 -14.54 -9.26
C ALA A 18 26.54 -13.18 -8.60
N GLU A 19 27.26 -12.19 -9.13
CA GLU A 19 27.38 -10.74 -8.85
C GLU A 19 26.07 -9.94 -8.80
N ARG A 20 24.91 -10.58 -8.95
CA ARG A 20 23.58 -9.94 -9.06
C ARG A 20 22.68 -10.16 -7.84
N VAL A 21 23.19 -10.82 -6.82
CA VAL A 21 22.52 -10.99 -5.52
C VAL A 21 23.21 -10.09 -4.50
N ALA A 22 22.46 -9.15 -3.96
CA ALA A 22 22.89 -8.31 -2.84
C ALA A 22 22.18 -8.77 -1.56
N ALA A 23 22.85 -8.63 -0.42
CA ALA A 23 22.30 -8.99 0.89
C ALA A 23 22.20 -7.75 1.78
N LEU A 24 21.02 -7.51 2.37
CA LEU A 24 20.72 -6.35 3.20
C LEU A 24 20.11 -6.81 4.53
N ARG A 25 20.57 -6.23 5.64
CA ARG A 25 19.99 -6.48 6.97
C ARG A 25 18.62 -5.82 7.10
N ASP A 26 17.72 -6.45 7.83
CA ASP A 26 16.37 -5.96 8.09
C ASP A 26 15.59 -5.68 6.80
N LEU A 27 15.79 -6.54 5.79
CA LEU A 27 15.25 -6.36 4.45
C LEU A 27 13.74 -6.16 4.48
N LYS A 28 13.02 -6.91 5.32
CA LYS A 28 11.57 -6.79 5.46
C LYS A 28 11.15 -5.35 5.81
N ALA A 29 11.80 -4.73 6.79
CA ALA A 29 11.51 -3.37 7.21
C ALA A 29 11.97 -2.34 6.15
N ALA A 30 13.10 -2.59 5.47
CA ALA A 30 13.63 -1.72 4.42
C ALA A 30 12.84 -1.77 3.10
N THR A 31 12.12 -2.88 2.83
CA THR A 31 11.48 -3.16 1.54
C THR A 31 10.53 -2.04 1.11
N GLY A 32 9.75 -1.46 2.03
CA GLY A 32 8.82 -0.38 1.68
C GLY A 32 9.50 0.92 1.25
N LEU A 33 10.62 1.29 1.89
CA LEU A 33 11.41 2.45 1.52
C LEU A 33 12.09 2.26 0.16
N LEU A 34 12.68 1.08 -0.05
CA LEU A 34 13.30 0.72 -1.33
C LEU A 34 12.29 0.71 -2.47
N ALA A 35 11.10 0.15 -2.24
CA ALA A 35 10.03 0.16 -3.22
C ALA A 35 9.54 1.58 -3.51
N SER A 36 9.42 2.43 -2.48
CA SER A 36 9.04 3.84 -2.65
C SER A 36 10.03 4.57 -3.55
N ASP A 37 11.33 4.41 -3.31
CA ASP A 37 12.38 5.01 -4.15
C ASP A 37 12.36 4.46 -5.58
N TRP A 38 12.28 3.13 -5.73
CA TRP A 38 12.22 2.45 -7.02
C TRP A 38 11.05 2.93 -7.90
N PHE A 39 9.89 3.18 -7.30
CA PHE A 39 8.70 3.66 -8.01
C PHE A 39 8.58 5.21 -8.04
N GLY A 40 9.64 5.94 -7.68
CA GLY A 40 9.70 7.40 -7.80
C GLY A 40 8.84 8.15 -6.78
N MET A 41 8.78 7.61 -5.56
CA MET A 41 8.09 8.15 -4.38
C MET A 41 6.64 8.58 -4.69
N PRO A 42 5.78 7.67 -5.16
CA PRO A 42 4.49 8.04 -5.76
C PRO A 42 3.56 8.77 -4.79
N THR A 43 3.65 8.45 -3.49
CA THR A 43 2.83 9.07 -2.43
C THR A 43 3.23 10.52 -2.08
N GLN A 44 4.24 11.09 -2.74
CA GLN A 44 4.45 12.53 -2.74
C GLN A 44 3.47 13.28 -3.66
N ARG A 45 2.89 12.57 -4.64
CA ARG A 45 1.93 13.10 -5.63
C ARG A 45 0.54 12.48 -5.49
N LEU A 46 0.35 11.60 -4.51
CA LEU A 46 -0.90 10.87 -4.25
C LEU A 46 -1.24 10.99 -2.77
N ASP A 47 -2.36 11.61 -2.45
CA ASP A 47 -2.83 11.74 -1.07
C ASP A 47 -3.38 10.40 -0.57
N VAL A 48 -2.59 9.72 0.26
CA VAL A 48 -2.98 8.44 0.86
C VAL A 48 -3.81 8.68 2.12
N ILE A 49 -5.02 8.13 2.13
CA ILE A 49 -5.95 8.11 3.26
C ILE A 49 -5.96 6.69 3.83
N ALA A 50 -5.26 6.48 4.94
CA ALA A 50 -5.13 5.18 5.58
C ALA A 50 -6.23 4.97 6.62
N VAL A 51 -7.06 3.95 6.45
CA VAL A 51 -8.15 3.61 7.36
C VAL A 51 -7.79 2.36 8.15
N THR A 52 -7.75 2.48 9.47
CA THR A 52 -7.48 1.38 10.39
C THR A 52 -8.56 1.28 11.48
N GLY A 53 -8.54 0.18 12.21
CA GLY A 53 -9.52 -0.19 13.22
C GLY A 53 -10.02 -1.62 13.03
N THR A 54 -10.73 -2.15 14.02
CA THR A 54 -11.23 -3.53 13.98
C THR A 54 -12.25 -3.68 12.86
N ASN A 55 -13.31 -2.87 12.89
CA ASN A 55 -14.42 -2.93 11.95
C ASN A 55 -14.52 -1.68 11.07
N GLY A 56 -15.12 -1.83 9.88
CA GLY A 56 -15.51 -0.69 9.03
C GLY A 56 -14.43 -0.13 8.10
N LYS A 57 -13.23 -0.74 8.03
CA LYS A 57 -12.16 -0.35 7.09
C LYS A 57 -12.63 -0.39 5.65
N THR A 58 -13.22 -1.51 5.21
CA THR A 58 -13.73 -1.68 3.85
C THR A 58 -14.83 -0.67 3.52
N SER A 59 -15.87 -0.54 4.35
CA SER A 59 -16.96 0.40 4.08
C SER A 59 -16.46 1.85 4.00
N THR A 60 -15.59 2.25 4.93
CA THR A 60 -15.05 3.62 4.97
C THR A 60 -14.16 3.92 3.76
N THR A 61 -13.27 3.00 3.37
CA THR A 61 -12.40 3.18 2.20
C THR A 61 -13.20 3.26 0.91
N TRP A 62 -14.25 2.44 0.77
CA TRP A 62 -15.17 2.49 -0.36
C TRP A 62 -15.92 3.81 -0.45
N TRP A 63 -16.53 4.25 0.65
CA TRP A 63 -17.26 5.53 0.66
C TRP A 63 -16.35 6.73 0.38
N LEU A 64 -15.12 6.71 0.91
CA LEU A 64 -14.13 7.75 0.61
C LEU A 64 -13.74 7.75 -0.87
N ALA A 65 -13.44 6.60 -1.45
CA ALA A 65 -13.07 6.49 -2.85
C ALA A 65 -14.22 6.93 -3.77
N ASP A 66 -15.43 6.45 -3.52
CA ASP A 66 -16.63 6.79 -4.30
C ASP A 66 -16.95 8.29 -4.23
N ALA A 67 -16.99 8.87 -3.02
CA ALA A 67 -17.24 10.30 -2.85
C ALA A 67 -16.19 11.17 -3.56
N LEU A 68 -14.90 10.81 -3.46
CA LEU A 68 -13.83 11.53 -4.14
C LEU A 68 -13.90 11.39 -5.67
N ASN A 69 -14.29 10.22 -6.17
CA ASN A 69 -14.50 9.99 -7.60
C ASN A 69 -15.68 10.79 -8.14
N LEU A 70 -16.81 10.85 -7.41
CA LEU A 70 -17.97 11.66 -7.76
C LEU A 70 -17.61 13.15 -7.81
N LEU A 71 -16.87 13.65 -6.81
CA LEU A 71 -16.43 15.04 -6.78
C LEU A 71 -15.45 15.36 -7.93
N ALA A 72 -14.54 14.45 -8.26
CA ALA A 72 -13.63 14.61 -9.39
C ALA A 72 -14.38 14.63 -10.73
N GLY A 73 -15.35 13.72 -10.92
CA GLY A 73 -16.20 13.68 -12.12
C GLY A 73 -17.08 14.92 -12.30
N ALA A 74 -17.46 15.57 -11.19
CA ALA A 74 -18.18 16.84 -11.18
C ALA A 74 -17.27 18.08 -11.31
N GLY A 75 -15.94 17.91 -11.35
CA GLY A 75 -14.98 19.03 -11.35
C GLY A 75 -14.92 19.81 -10.05
N LEU A 76 -15.41 19.23 -8.94
CA LEU A 76 -15.49 19.84 -7.61
C LEU A 76 -14.33 19.45 -6.69
N ALA A 77 -13.51 18.48 -7.09
CA ALA A 77 -12.26 18.13 -6.41
C ALA A 77 -11.05 18.57 -7.25
N PRO A 78 -10.00 19.14 -6.63
CA PRO A 78 -8.78 19.50 -7.36
C PRO A 78 -7.94 18.28 -7.76
N GLN A 79 -8.16 17.14 -7.12
CA GLN A 79 -7.52 15.85 -7.43
C GLN A 79 -8.32 15.04 -8.47
N GLY A 80 -7.62 14.33 -9.36
CA GLY A 80 -8.20 13.56 -10.48
C GLY A 80 -8.88 12.24 -10.12
N GLY A 81 -9.42 12.12 -8.90
CA GLY A 81 -10.08 10.91 -8.39
C GLY A 81 -9.25 10.14 -7.36
N CYS A 82 -9.76 8.97 -6.97
CA CYS A 82 -9.30 8.17 -5.86
C CYS A 82 -9.22 6.67 -6.21
N GLY A 83 -8.03 6.10 -6.05
CA GLY A 83 -7.83 4.65 -6.05
C GLY A 83 -8.23 4.02 -4.72
N LEU A 84 -8.43 2.71 -4.71
CA LEU A 84 -8.73 1.93 -3.52
C LEU A 84 -7.75 0.77 -3.39
N VAL A 85 -7.31 0.53 -2.15
CA VAL A 85 -6.55 -0.66 -1.75
C VAL A 85 -7.23 -1.26 -0.53
N GLY A 86 -7.66 -2.51 -0.61
CA GLY A 86 -8.30 -3.15 0.52
C GLY A 86 -8.59 -4.62 0.33
N THR A 87 -9.45 -5.13 1.21
CA THR A 87 -9.83 -6.54 1.27
C THR A 87 -10.41 -7.05 -0.05
N LEU A 88 -11.11 -6.18 -0.80
CA LEU A 88 -11.72 -6.51 -2.09
C LEU A 88 -10.77 -6.36 -3.28
N GLY A 89 -9.56 -5.85 -3.07
CA GLY A 89 -8.56 -5.71 -4.12
C GLY A 89 -7.96 -4.31 -4.23
N VAL A 90 -7.29 -4.08 -5.36
CA VAL A 90 -6.61 -2.84 -5.71
C VAL A 90 -7.13 -2.35 -7.06
N GLY A 91 -7.48 -1.07 -7.16
CA GLY A 91 -7.96 -0.50 -8.41
C GLY A 91 -8.74 0.79 -8.19
N VAL A 92 -9.67 1.08 -9.10
CA VAL A 92 -10.61 2.21 -8.99
C VAL A 92 -12.01 1.62 -8.96
N PRO A 93 -12.80 1.85 -7.89
CA PRO A 93 -14.16 1.31 -7.83
C PRO A 93 -14.99 1.63 -9.08
N PRO A 94 -15.76 0.67 -9.62
CA PRO A 94 -15.97 -0.69 -9.11
C PRO A 94 -14.94 -1.74 -9.58
N GLU A 95 -13.95 -1.35 -10.39
CA GLU A 95 -12.98 -2.25 -11.01
C GLU A 95 -11.75 -2.47 -10.11
N LEU A 96 -11.75 -3.59 -9.38
CA LEU A 96 -10.68 -3.98 -8.47
C LEU A 96 -10.07 -5.33 -8.87
N GLU A 97 -8.74 -5.43 -8.79
CA GLU A 97 -8.00 -6.69 -8.92
C GLU A 97 -7.75 -7.29 -7.52
N GLY A 98 -8.20 -8.53 -7.32
CA GLY A 98 -8.06 -9.22 -6.04
C GLY A 98 -6.61 -9.54 -5.68
N THR A 99 -6.18 -9.17 -4.47
CA THR A 99 -4.79 -9.37 -4.00
C THR A 99 -4.63 -10.51 -2.98
N GLY A 100 -5.75 -10.95 -2.39
CA GLY A 100 -5.78 -11.90 -1.27
C GLY A 100 -5.38 -11.31 0.09
N LEU A 101 -5.08 -10.00 0.16
CA LEU A 101 -4.66 -9.32 1.39
C LEU A 101 -5.38 -7.98 1.56
N THR A 102 -5.88 -7.70 2.77
CA THR A 102 -6.42 -6.37 3.13
C THR A 102 -5.39 -5.25 2.93
N THR A 103 -4.13 -5.53 3.27
CA THR A 103 -3.00 -4.64 3.04
C THR A 103 -1.90 -5.43 2.31
N PRO A 104 -1.73 -5.24 0.99
CA PRO A 104 -0.70 -5.92 0.20
C PRO A 104 0.73 -5.64 0.67
N ASP A 105 1.70 -6.40 0.15
CA ASP A 105 3.12 -6.15 0.43
C ASP A 105 3.57 -4.76 -0.11
N PRO A 106 4.64 -4.16 0.47
CA PRO A 106 5.07 -2.83 0.10
C PRO A 106 5.41 -2.65 -1.39
N VAL A 107 5.93 -3.70 -2.06
CA VAL A 107 6.31 -3.60 -3.49
C VAL A 107 5.05 -3.49 -4.35
N ARG A 108 4.03 -4.31 -4.07
CA ARG A 108 2.71 -4.20 -4.73
C ARG A 108 2.05 -2.86 -4.46
N LEU A 109 2.10 -2.36 -3.22
CA LEU A 109 1.53 -1.06 -2.85
C LEU A 109 2.16 0.09 -3.64
N GLN A 110 3.49 0.19 -3.62
CA GLN A 110 4.19 1.29 -4.31
C GLN A 110 3.99 1.22 -5.83
N ARG A 111 3.93 0.01 -6.42
CA ARG A 111 3.57 -0.18 -7.83
C ARG A 111 2.15 0.32 -8.13
N ALA A 112 1.18 -0.03 -7.29
CA ALA A 112 -0.20 0.41 -7.46
C ALA A 112 -0.31 1.94 -7.37
N PHE A 113 0.33 2.56 -6.37
CA PHE A 113 0.35 4.02 -6.25
C PHE A 113 1.00 4.71 -7.45
N ALA A 114 2.10 4.16 -7.98
CA ALA A 114 2.70 4.68 -9.20
C ALA A 114 1.76 4.57 -10.40
N GLY A 115 1.02 3.47 -10.52
CA GLY A 115 -0.02 3.30 -11.54
C GLY A 115 -1.16 4.32 -11.38
N PHE A 116 -1.63 4.55 -10.16
CA PHE A 116 -2.66 5.56 -9.87
C PHE A 116 -2.21 6.97 -10.26
N VAL A 117 -0.98 7.35 -9.90
CA VAL A 117 -0.39 8.63 -10.30
C VAL A 117 -0.27 8.73 -11.83
N ALA A 118 0.18 7.68 -12.49
CA ALA A 118 0.30 7.64 -13.95
C ALA A 118 -1.08 7.79 -14.66
N ASN A 119 -2.14 7.31 -14.02
CA ASN A 119 -3.52 7.44 -14.50
C ASN A 119 -4.19 8.75 -14.05
N GLY A 120 -3.46 9.68 -13.43
CA GLY A 120 -3.96 11.00 -13.06
C GLY A 120 -4.78 11.05 -11.76
N LEU A 121 -4.84 9.96 -10.99
CA LEU A 121 -5.50 9.97 -9.69
C LEU A 121 -4.69 10.79 -8.69
N GLY A 122 -5.38 11.56 -7.85
CA GLY A 122 -4.73 12.40 -6.83
C GLY A 122 -4.88 11.88 -5.40
N ALA A 123 -5.70 10.85 -5.18
CA ALA A 123 -5.88 10.24 -3.87
C ALA A 123 -5.90 8.70 -3.93
N CYS A 124 -5.67 8.07 -2.78
CA CYS A 124 -5.92 6.65 -2.58
C CYS A 124 -6.46 6.39 -1.18
N ALA A 125 -7.61 5.73 -1.06
CA ALA A 125 -8.08 5.18 0.20
C ALA A 125 -7.51 3.77 0.39
N ILE A 126 -6.84 3.52 1.50
CA ILE A 126 -6.22 2.21 1.81
C ILE A 126 -6.71 1.65 3.14
N GLU A 127 -7.08 0.38 3.15
CA GLU A 127 -7.27 -0.37 4.39
C GLU A 127 -5.90 -0.71 5.00
N ALA A 128 -5.63 -0.16 6.17
CA ALA A 128 -4.41 -0.39 6.94
C ALA A 128 -4.72 -1.40 8.06
N SER A 129 -4.51 -2.70 7.80
CA SER A 129 -4.70 -3.73 8.81
C SER A 129 -3.60 -3.68 9.89
N SER A 130 -3.92 -4.12 11.10
CA SER A 130 -2.95 -4.24 12.20
C SER A 130 -1.77 -5.13 11.81
N ILE A 131 -2.05 -6.26 11.15
CA ILE A 131 -1.03 -7.16 10.58
C ILE A 131 -0.17 -6.41 9.55
N GLY A 132 -0.78 -5.62 8.65
CA GLY A 132 -0.03 -4.85 7.67
C GLY A 132 0.92 -3.83 8.30
N LEU A 133 0.50 -3.20 9.41
CA LEU A 133 1.34 -2.28 10.18
C LEU A 133 2.49 -3.02 10.89
N ALA A 134 2.20 -4.12 11.59
CA ALA A 134 3.20 -4.93 12.28
C ALA A 134 4.24 -5.53 11.31
N GLU A 135 3.80 -5.86 10.10
CA GLU A 135 4.63 -6.42 9.02
C GLU A 135 5.37 -5.35 8.20
N HIS A 136 5.36 -4.08 8.63
CA HIS A 136 5.98 -2.93 7.96
C HIS A 136 5.49 -2.70 6.51
N ARG A 137 4.28 -3.16 6.16
CA ARG A 137 3.75 -3.03 4.79
C ARG A 137 3.50 -1.59 4.37
N LEU A 138 3.23 -0.72 5.34
CA LEU A 138 3.06 0.71 5.10
C LEU A 138 4.37 1.51 5.09
N ALA A 139 5.54 0.87 5.26
CA ALA A 139 6.80 1.59 5.23
C ALA A 139 7.02 2.30 3.87
N GLY A 140 7.57 3.51 3.92
CA GLY A 140 7.91 4.29 2.73
C GLY A 140 6.73 4.97 2.01
N MET A 141 5.50 4.89 2.53
CA MET A 141 4.40 5.73 2.06
C MET A 141 4.22 6.97 2.92
N ARG A 142 3.88 8.11 2.30
CA ARG A 142 3.43 9.30 2.99
C ARG A 142 1.92 9.22 3.22
N ILE A 143 1.52 9.06 4.47
CA ILE A 143 0.10 9.07 4.86
C ILE A 143 -0.34 10.53 5.01
N ARG A 144 -1.32 10.96 4.20
CA ARG A 144 -1.89 12.31 4.26
C ARG A 144 -2.91 12.45 5.39
N VAL A 145 -3.73 11.42 5.58
CA VAL A 145 -4.75 11.30 6.62
C VAL A 145 -4.75 9.87 7.16
N ALA A 146 -4.73 9.73 8.48
CA ALA A 146 -5.00 8.47 9.15
C ALA A 146 -6.39 8.52 9.79
N VAL A 147 -7.24 7.55 9.47
CA VAL A 147 -8.59 7.40 9.99
C VAL A 147 -8.61 6.17 10.91
N PHE A 148 -9.06 6.37 12.14
CA PHE A 148 -9.30 5.30 13.09
C PHE A 148 -10.81 5.13 13.27
N THR A 149 -11.34 3.94 12.99
CA THR A 149 -12.78 3.67 13.06
C THR A 149 -13.21 3.25 14.47
N ASN A 150 -12.61 2.18 15.01
CA ASN A 150 -12.90 1.61 16.32
C ASN A 150 -11.82 0.58 16.70
N PHE A 151 -11.83 0.19 17.96
CA PHE A 151 -11.03 -0.94 18.46
C PHE A 151 -11.90 -1.81 19.37
N THR A 152 -12.13 -3.04 18.93
CA THR A 152 -12.82 -4.10 19.66
C THR A 152 -11.97 -5.35 19.67
N GLN A 153 -12.28 -6.30 20.55
CA GLN A 153 -11.54 -7.56 20.66
C GLN A 153 -11.60 -8.35 19.35
N ASP A 154 -10.44 -8.55 18.72
CA ASP A 154 -10.23 -9.26 17.45
C ASP A 154 -8.73 -9.57 17.30
N HIS A 155 -8.35 -10.49 16.40
CA HIS A 155 -6.96 -10.89 16.12
C HIS A 155 -6.14 -11.32 17.35
N LEU A 156 -6.73 -12.08 18.28
CA LEU A 156 -6.03 -12.60 19.47
C LEU A 156 -5.09 -13.78 19.17
N ASP A 157 -5.19 -14.33 17.96
CA ASP A 157 -4.49 -15.49 17.44
C ASP A 157 -3.29 -15.13 16.53
N TYR A 158 -3.11 -13.84 16.24
CA TYR A 158 -1.90 -13.27 15.63
C TYR A 158 -0.92 -12.84 16.73
#